data_AF-A0A3A8EWS0-F1
#
_entry.id   AF-A0A3A8EWS0-F1
#
_cell.length_a   1.000
_cell.length_b   1.000
_cell.length_c   1.000
_cell.angle_alpha   90.00
_cell.angle_beta   90.00
_cell.angle_gamma   90.00
#
_symmetry.space_group_name_H-M   'P 1'
#
loop_
_entity.id
_entity.type
_entity.pdbx_description
1 polymer ?
#
loop_
_entity_poly.entity_id
_entity_poly.type
_entity_poly.pdbx_seq_one_letter_code
_entity_poly.pdbx_strand_id
1 'polypeptide(L)'
;MLKKIALAAVLAAGSSVAMADPDVGCGVGSQIWAGQSGKIPKILAATTNGLFTNQLIGITFGTLGCNGNGKVTAQVVTFTNENSESLARDMAVGQGESLNVLASLLNVKEADKAHFFAVTKSNFSHIYSADNQNSLQVLASLQDVMAKDAVLKAYV
;
A
#
# COMPACT_ATOMS: atom_id res chain seq x y z
N MET A 1 41.52 -10.71 30.05
CA MET A 1 40.82 -9.67 29.26
C MET A 1 39.35 -9.94 29.38
N LEU A 2 38.64 -9.06 30.09
CA LEU A 2 37.34 -9.32 30.69
C LEU A 2 36.19 -8.85 29.79
N LYS A 3 35.05 -9.55 29.92
CA LYS A 3 33.67 -9.17 29.58
C LYS A 3 33.33 -9.23 28.08
N LYS A 4 32.39 -10.08 27.64
CA LYS A 4 30.92 -10.05 27.86
C LYS A 4 30.30 -8.72 27.47
N ILE A 5 29.07 -8.79 26.93
CA ILE A 5 28.12 -7.73 26.54
C ILE A 5 28.10 -7.62 25.00
N ALA A 6 27.26 -8.41 24.34
CA ALA A 6 25.82 -8.23 24.14
C ALA A 6 25.55 -7.56 22.80
N LEU A 7 24.72 -8.24 22.00
CA LEU A 7 23.54 -7.68 21.36
C LEU A 7 23.37 -6.16 21.60
N ALA A 8 23.84 -5.34 20.67
CA ALA A 8 23.45 -3.94 20.58
C ALA A 8 23.27 -3.62 19.10
N ALA A 9 21.99 -3.44 18.78
CA ALA A 9 21.41 -3.17 17.49
C ALA A 9 22.25 -2.25 16.60
N VAL A 10 22.27 -2.60 15.32
CA VAL A 10 22.48 -1.71 14.19
C VAL A 10 21.49 -0.53 14.32
N LEU A 11 21.91 0.53 15.02
CA LEU A 11 21.39 1.89 14.86
C LEU A 11 22.46 2.70 14.13
N ALA A 12 22.75 2.28 12.90
CA ALA A 12 23.16 3.23 11.87
C ALA A 12 21.92 3.46 10.99
N ALA A 13 20.98 4.25 11.51
CA ALA A 13 19.93 4.87 10.71
C ALA A 13 20.57 5.92 9.80
N GLY A 14 21.34 5.46 8.81
CA GLY A 14 21.66 6.24 7.63
C GLY A 14 20.46 6.14 6.72
N SER A 15 19.75 7.25 6.56
CA SER A 15 18.60 7.42 5.67
C SER A 15 19.02 7.31 4.20
N SER A 16 19.45 6.13 3.75
CA SER A 16 19.29 5.78 2.35
C SER A 16 17.84 5.36 2.19
N VAL A 17 17.07 6.17 1.46
CA VAL A 17 15.76 5.77 0.96
C VAL A 17 15.96 4.58 0.02
N ALA A 18 16.06 3.38 0.57
CA ALA A 18 16.07 2.16 -0.22
C ALA A 18 14.69 2.04 -0.85
N MET A 19 14.56 2.49 -2.09
CA MET A 19 13.32 2.31 -2.86
C MET A 19 13.08 0.80 -3.03
N ALA A 20 11.82 0.39 -2.97
CA ALA A 20 11.45 -1.00 -3.24
C ALA A 20 12.00 -1.43 -4.61
N ASP A 21 12.65 -2.59 -4.69
CA ASP A 21 13.04 -3.15 -5.99
C ASP A 21 11.75 -3.54 -6.74
N PRO A 22 11.63 -3.23 -8.04
CA PRO A 22 10.39 -3.45 -8.79
C PRO A 22 9.99 -4.93 -8.90
N ASP A 23 10.95 -5.86 -8.79
CA ASP A 23 10.69 -7.30 -8.90
C ASP A 23 10.64 -7.99 -7.53
N VAL A 24 11.32 -7.42 -6.53
CA VAL A 24 11.57 -8.08 -5.24
C VAL A 24 10.89 -7.36 -4.05
N GLY A 25 10.43 -6.13 -4.24
CA GLY A 25 9.81 -5.32 -3.20
C GLY A 25 10.83 -4.70 -2.23
N CYS A 26 10.37 -4.35 -1.04
CA CYS A 26 11.17 -3.70 -0.01
C CYS A 26 11.48 -4.67 1.15
N GLY A 27 12.61 -4.52 1.84
CA GLY A 27 12.96 -5.45 2.93
C GLY A 27 14.47 -5.71 3.02
N VAL A 28 14.88 -6.47 4.03
CA VAL A 28 16.31 -6.74 4.31
C VAL A 28 16.98 -7.45 3.15
N GLY A 29 16.29 -8.36 2.45
CA GLY A 29 16.78 -9.01 1.26
C GLY A 29 17.06 -8.02 0.13
N SER A 30 16.16 -7.07 -0.13
CA SER A 30 16.40 -6.00 -1.11
C SER A 30 17.61 -5.13 -0.73
N GLN A 31 17.90 -4.97 0.56
CA GLN A 31 19.07 -4.22 1.05
C GLN A 31 20.37 -5.02 1.00
N ILE A 32 20.37 -6.28 1.44
CA ILE A 32 21.55 -7.16 1.44
C ILE A 32 22.06 -7.41 0.02
N TRP A 33 21.12 -7.59 -0.91
CA TRP A 33 21.43 -7.89 -2.31
C TRP A 33 21.42 -6.64 -3.20
N ALA A 34 21.40 -5.44 -2.60
CA ALA A 34 21.44 -4.18 -3.34
C ALA A 34 22.70 -4.10 -4.22
N GLY A 35 22.53 -3.60 -5.45
CA GLY A 35 23.62 -3.49 -6.43
C GLY A 35 23.97 -4.79 -7.17
N GLN A 36 23.37 -5.92 -6.80
CA GLN A 36 23.54 -7.20 -7.51
C GLN A 36 22.46 -7.33 -8.60
N SER A 37 22.86 -7.75 -9.79
CA SER A 37 21.97 -7.90 -10.95
C SER A 37 21.86 -9.35 -11.41
N GLY A 38 20.70 -9.73 -11.94
CA GLY A 38 20.43 -11.07 -12.47
C GLY A 38 19.46 -11.89 -11.63
N LYS A 39 18.98 -12.99 -12.20
CA LYS A 39 17.88 -13.79 -11.65
C LYS A 39 18.21 -14.40 -10.29
N ILE A 40 19.44 -14.89 -10.11
CA ILE A 40 19.85 -15.55 -8.86
C ILE A 40 19.87 -14.55 -7.68
N PRO A 41 20.54 -13.39 -7.76
CA PRO A 41 20.45 -12.39 -6.70
C PRO A 41 19.02 -11.92 -6.41
N LYS A 42 18.18 -11.74 -7.44
CA LYS A 42 16.77 -11.36 -7.24
C LYS A 42 15.96 -12.45 -6.51
N ILE A 43 16.16 -13.72 -6.84
CA ILE A 43 15.50 -14.85 -6.15
C ILE A 43 15.96 -14.94 -4.70
N LEU A 44 17.24 -14.72 -4.42
CA LEU A 44 17.78 -14.74 -3.06
C LEU A 44 17.31 -13.53 -2.25
N ALA A 45 17.23 -12.35 -2.87
CA ALA A 45 16.66 -11.16 -2.27
C ALA A 45 15.18 -11.37 -1.90
N ALA A 46 14.39 -11.96 -2.81
CA ALA A 46 12.99 -12.31 -2.56
C ALA A 46 12.84 -13.37 -1.46
N THR A 47 13.69 -14.41 -1.49
CA THR A 47 13.71 -15.47 -0.46
C THR A 47 14.07 -14.89 0.91
N THR A 48 14.99 -13.93 0.95
CA THR A 48 15.41 -13.28 2.21
C THR A 48 14.36 -12.29 2.74
N ASN A 49 13.65 -11.57 1.87
CA ASN A 49 12.48 -10.77 2.28
C ASN A 49 11.37 -11.69 2.83
N GLY A 50 11.16 -12.85 2.22
CA GLY A 50 10.12 -13.81 2.58
C GLY A 50 10.38 -14.59 3.88
N LEU A 51 11.62 -15.08 4.11
CA LEU A 51 11.93 -15.96 5.24
C LEU A 51 11.81 -15.28 6.62
N PHE A 52 11.93 -13.96 6.69
CA PHE A 52 12.00 -13.24 7.97
C PHE A 52 10.84 -12.28 8.22
N THR A 53 9.81 -12.25 7.37
CA THR A 53 8.65 -11.33 7.47
C THR A 53 9.04 -9.84 7.67
N ASN A 54 10.27 -9.49 7.34
CA ASN A 54 10.86 -8.19 7.63
C ASN A 54 10.26 -7.07 6.78
N GLN A 55 9.65 -7.43 5.66
CA GLN A 55 8.87 -6.53 4.82
C GLN A 55 7.60 -6.06 5.54
N LEU A 56 6.95 -6.90 6.34
CA LEU A 56 5.79 -6.50 7.13
C LEU A 56 6.17 -5.52 8.23
N ILE A 57 7.25 -5.81 8.97
CA ILE A 57 7.81 -4.89 9.98
C ILE A 57 8.24 -3.57 9.32
N GLY A 58 8.81 -3.66 8.12
CA GLY A 58 9.16 -2.50 7.29
C GLY A 58 7.94 -1.65 6.93
N ILE A 59 6.86 -2.27 6.48
CA ILE A 59 5.60 -1.60 6.12
C ILE A 59 4.95 -0.97 7.35
N THR A 60 4.88 -1.69 8.47
CA THR A 60 4.24 -1.23 9.72
C THR A 60 5.00 -0.08 10.38
N PHE A 61 6.33 -0.12 10.38
CA PHE A 61 7.16 0.86 11.10
C PHE A 61 7.92 1.83 10.18
N GLY A 62 7.72 1.75 8.86
CA GLY A 62 8.41 2.60 7.88
C GLY A 62 9.92 2.37 7.83
N THR A 63 10.36 1.11 7.84
CA THR A 63 11.79 0.74 7.87
C THR A 63 12.17 -0.17 6.70
N LEU A 64 13.47 -0.44 6.51
CA LEU A 64 13.98 -1.39 5.51
C LEU A 64 13.60 -1.06 4.04
N GLY A 65 13.34 0.22 3.75
CA GLY A 65 12.90 0.70 2.45
C GLY A 65 11.40 0.52 2.15
N CYS A 66 10.63 0.03 3.14
CA CYS A 66 9.19 -0.12 3.03
C CYS A 66 8.45 1.09 3.58
N ASN A 67 7.34 1.45 2.94
CA ASN A 67 6.36 2.40 3.47
C ASN A 67 4.95 1.77 3.43
N GLY A 68 4.15 1.98 4.48
CA GLY A 68 2.81 1.41 4.62
C GLY A 68 1.68 2.21 3.99
N ASN A 69 2.02 3.27 3.27
CA ASN A 69 1.07 4.25 2.73
C ASN A 69 0.99 4.21 1.19
N GLY A 70 1.57 3.20 0.55
CA GLY A 70 1.57 3.02 -0.90
C GLY A 70 0.23 2.50 -1.45
N LYS A 71 -0.12 2.89 -2.68
CA LYS A 71 -1.26 2.29 -3.40
C LYS A 71 -0.87 0.99 -4.09
N VAL A 72 -1.78 0.03 -3.97
CA VAL A 72 -1.99 -1.11 -4.86
C VAL A 72 -2.09 -0.62 -6.33
N THR A 73 -1.21 -1.15 -7.18
CA THR A 73 -0.95 -0.91 -8.63
C THR A 73 -0.99 0.54 -9.17
N ALA A 74 0.01 0.88 -9.99
CA ALA A 74 0.20 2.22 -10.59
C ALA A 74 -1.05 2.79 -11.29
N GLN A 75 -1.89 1.95 -11.87
CA GLN A 75 -3.07 2.33 -12.65
C GLN A 75 -4.19 2.91 -11.78
N VAL A 76 -4.44 2.34 -10.59
CA VAL A 76 -5.46 2.85 -9.66
C VAL A 76 -5.05 4.22 -9.12
N VAL A 77 -3.74 4.41 -8.91
CA VAL A 77 -3.16 5.70 -8.52
C VAL A 77 -3.49 6.77 -9.55
N THR A 78 -3.08 6.52 -10.79
CA THR A 78 -3.24 7.43 -11.91
C THR A 78 -4.70 7.75 -12.16
N PHE A 79 -5.57 6.73 -12.22
CA PHE A 79 -7.00 6.93 -12.43
C PHE A 79 -7.64 7.81 -11.37
N THR A 80 -7.38 7.52 -10.08
CA THR A 80 -7.92 8.32 -8.96
C THR A 80 -7.48 9.78 -9.04
N ASN A 81 -6.26 10.02 -9.54
CA ASN A 81 -5.69 11.35 -9.65
C ASN A 81 -6.31 12.15 -10.80
N GLU A 82 -6.34 11.54 -12.00
CA GLU A 82 -6.87 12.16 -13.22
C GLU A 82 -8.39 12.40 -13.14
N ASN A 83 -9.10 11.58 -12.37
CA ASN A 83 -10.56 11.62 -12.26
C ASN A 83 -11.01 12.05 -10.85
N SER A 84 -10.17 12.77 -10.11
CA SER A 84 -10.39 13.04 -8.67
C SER A 84 -11.72 13.74 -8.39
N GLU A 85 -12.07 14.78 -9.14
CA GLU A 85 -13.31 15.54 -8.93
C GLU A 85 -14.56 14.74 -9.30
N SER A 86 -14.55 14.04 -10.44
CA SER A 86 -15.68 13.22 -10.86
C SER A 86 -15.87 12.04 -9.92
N LEU A 87 -14.78 11.39 -9.53
CA LEU A 87 -14.78 10.30 -8.57
C LEU A 87 -15.28 10.75 -7.18
N ALA A 88 -14.89 11.93 -6.71
CA ALA A 88 -15.40 12.49 -5.46
C ALA A 88 -16.92 12.75 -5.53
N ARG A 89 -17.41 13.38 -6.61
CA ARG A 89 -18.84 13.60 -6.80
C ARG A 89 -19.61 12.28 -6.86
N ASP A 90 -19.12 11.31 -7.62
CA ASP A 90 -19.76 10.01 -7.81
C ASP A 90 -19.80 9.23 -6.48
N MET A 91 -18.72 9.26 -5.68
CA MET A 91 -18.72 8.69 -4.33
C MET A 91 -19.71 9.41 -3.39
N ALA A 92 -19.76 10.75 -3.42
CA ALA A 92 -20.68 11.51 -2.56
C ALA A 92 -22.15 11.21 -2.85
N VAL A 93 -22.50 10.97 -4.12
CA VAL A 93 -23.87 10.60 -4.52
C VAL A 93 -24.10 9.09 -4.39
N GLY A 94 -23.05 8.27 -4.43
CA GLY A 94 -23.06 6.80 -4.36
C GLY A 94 -23.39 6.12 -5.69
N GLN A 95 -23.11 6.79 -6.80
CA GLN A 95 -23.29 6.28 -8.15
C GLN A 95 -22.51 7.14 -9.13
N GLY A 96 -22.11 6.56 -10.26
CA GLY A 96 -21.49 7.28 -11.36
C GLY A 96 -20.40 6.48 -12.05
N GLU A 97 -19.96 6.98 -13.19
CA GLU A 97 -19.04 6.28 -14.09
C GLU A 97 -17.64 6.16 -13.46
N SER A 98 -17.13 7.23 -12.86
CA SER A 98 -15.78 7.22 -12.28
C SER A 98 -15.70 6.26 -11.09
N LEU A 99 -16.75 6.21 -10.28
CA LEU A 99 -16.85 5.26 -9.17
C LEU A 99 -16.93 3.80 -9.65
N ASN A 100 -17.68 3.53 -10.73
CA ASN A 100 -17.74 2.20 -11.33
C ASN A 100 -16.40 1.77 -11.94
N VAL A 101 -15.67 2.69 -12.58
CA VAL A 101 -14.33 2.41 -13.09
C VAL A 101 -13.36 2.13 -11.94
N LEU A 102 -13.39 2.92 -10.85
CA LEU A 102 -12.59 2.65 -9.66
C LEU A 102 -12.88 1.25 -9.11
N ALA A 103 -14.16 0.89 -8.96
CA ALA A 103 -14.55 -0.43 -8.49
C ALA A 103 -13.99 -1.55 -9.38
N SER A 104 -14.00 -1.34 -10.70
CA SER A 104 -13.45 -2.28 -11.67
C SER A 104 -11.93 -2.39 -11.58
N LEU A 105 -11.22 -1.28 -11.41
CA LEU A 105 -9.77 -1.25 -11.20
C LEU A 105 -9.35 -1.92 -9.88
N LEU A 106 -10.18 -1.83 -8.85
CA LEU A 106 -10.04 -2.56 -7.58
C LEU A 106 -10.52 -4.02 -7.67
N ASN A 107 -10.95 -4.48 -8.85
CA ASN A 107 -11.49 -5.82 -9.08
C ASN A 107 -12.70 -6.17 -8.17
N VAL A 108 -13.50 -5.17 -7.78
CA VAL A 108 -14.76 -5.37 -7.07
C VAL A 108 -15.74 -6.11 -7.98
N LYS A 109 -16.25 -7.26 -7.52
CA LYS A 109 -17.19 -8.07 -8.29
C LYS A 109 -18.50 -7.33 -8.50
N GLU A 110 -19.16 -7.61 -9.62
CA GLU A 110 -20.44 -6.97 -9.99
C GLU A 110 -21.50 -7.06 -8.88
N ALA A 111 -21.60 -8.22 -8.21
CA ALA A 111 -22.53 -8.43 -7.11
C ALA A 111 -22.26 -7.53 -5.88
N ASP A 112 -21.02 -7.09 -5.69
CA ASP A 112 -20.59 -6.29 -4.53
C ASP A 112 -20.47 -4.80 -4.86
N LYS A 113 -20.58 -4.39 -6.13
CA LYS A 113 -20.43 -2.99 -6.54
C LYS A 113 -21.47 -2.08 -5.91
N ALA A 114 -22.72 -2.51 -5.83
CA ALA A 114 -23.77 -1.73 -5.18
C ALA A 114 -23.45 -1.49 -3.69
N HIS A 115 -22.89 -2.49 -3.01
CA HIS A 115 -22.44 -2.37 -1.63
C HIS A 115 -21.22 -1.46 -1.51
N PHE A 116 -20.23 -1.61 -2.39
CA PHE A 116 -19.07 -0.72 -2.49
C PHE A 116 -19.48 0.74 -2.66
N PHE A 117 -20.45 1.04 -3.53
CA PHE A 117 -20.95 2.40 -3.73
C PHE A 117 -21.66 2.94 -2.48
N ALA A 118 -22.46 2.12 -1.80
CA ALA A 118 -23.13 2.51 -0.57
C ALA A 118 -22.13 2.80 0.57
N VAL A 119 -21.13 1.94 0.75
CA VAL A 119 -20.10 2.09 1.80
C VAL A 119 -19.22 3.31 1.55
N THR A 120 -18.76 3.51 0.30
CA THR A 120 -17.95 4.68 -0.06
C THR A 120 -18.72 5.98 0.10
N LYS A 121 -20.01 6.01 -0.25
CA LYS A 121 -20.90 7.14 0.04
C LYS A 121 -21.05 7.40 1.53
N SER A 122 -21.34 6.36 2.32
CA SER A 122 -21.56 6.50 3.76
C SER A 122 -20.31 6.98 4.49
N ASN A 123 -19.12 6.70 3.95
CA ASN A 123 -17.83 7.10 4.52
C ASN A 123 -17.17 8.23 3.73
N PHE A 124 -17.90 8.91 2.86
CA PHE A 124 -17.35 9.92 1.95
C PHE A 124 -16.57 11.00 2.69
N SER A 125 -17.10 11.51 3.80
CA SER A 125 -16.46 12.55 4.62
C SER A 125 -15.17 12.08 5.29
N HIS A 126 -14.99 10.78 5.47
CA HIS A 126 -13.75 10.20 5.97
C HIS A 126 -12.73 10.01 4.83
N ILE A 127 -13.19 9.45 3.70
CA ILE A 127 -12.37 9.16 2.52
C ILE A 127 -11.84 10.45 1.87
N TYR A 128 -12.68 11.47 1.73
CA TYR A 128 -12.32 12.82 1.25
C TYR A 128 -12.33 13.85 2.38
N SER A 129 -11.72 13.48 3.51
CA SER A 129 -11.53 14.41 4.62
C SER A 129 -10.50 15.50 4.29
N ALA A 130 -10.47 16.56 5.10
CA ALA A 130 -9.44 17.59 5.02
C ALA A 130 -8.02 17.06 5.30
N ASP A 131 -7.85 15.86 5.84
CA ASP A 131 -6.54 15.26 6.08
C ASP A 131 -6.02 14.44 4.88
N ASN A 132 -6.91 14.12 3.91
CA ASN A 132 -6.59 13.33 2.73
C ASN A 132 -6.37 14.23 1.50
N GLN A 133 -5.23 14.93 1.49
CA GLN A 133 -4.86 15.95 0.51
C GLN A 133 -4.45 15.42 -0.88
N ASN A 134 -4.25 14.10 -1.02
CA ASN A 134 -3.86 13.52 -2.30
C ASN A 134 -4.45 12.13 -2.54
N SER A 135 -4.35 11.69 -3.80
CA SER A 135 -4.86 10.42 -4.28
C SER A 135 -4.39 9.21 -3.43
N LEU A 136 -3.14 9.15 -2.98
CA LEU A 136 -2.61 8.05 -2.15
C LEU A 136 -3.34 7.98 -0.80
N GLN A 137 -3.50 9.14 -0.14
CA GLN A 137 -4.21 9.24 1.14
C GLN A 137 -5.70 8.91 0.99
N VAL A 138 -6.34 9.38 -0.08
CA VAL A 138 -7.74 9.03 -0.41
C VAL A 138 -7.89 7.51 -0.56
N LEU A 139 -6.99 6.83 -1.27
CA LEU A 139 -7.08 5.36 -1.37
C LEU A 139 -6.63 4.62 -0.12
N ALA A 140 -5.73 5.17 0.68
CA ALA A 140 -5.38 4.57 1.96
C ALA A 140 -6.58 4.62 2.92
N SER A 141 -7.29 5.75 2.97
CA SER A 141 -8.53 5.89 3.73
C SER A 141 -9.66 5.03 3.17
N LEU A 142 -9.78 4.94 1.83
CA LEU A 142 -10.70 3.99 1.20
C LEU A 142 -10.39 2.54 1.59
N GLN A 143 -9.11 2.15 1.57
CA GLN A 143 -8.69 0.80 1.97
C GLN A 143 -8.99 0.54 3.44
N ASP A 144 -8.77 1.50 4.33
CA ASP A 144 -9.13 1.38 5.76
C ASP A 144 -10.65 1.19 5.96
N VAL A 145 -11.48 1.94 5.23
CA VAL A 145 -12.93 1.76 5.22
C VAL A 145 -13.31 0.38 4.71
N MET A 146 -12.74 -0.05 3.58
CA MET A 146 -13.00 -1.37 3.00
C MET A 146 -12.56 -2.51 3.92
N ALA A 147 -11.40 -2.37 4.58
CA ALA A 147 -10.87 -3.37 5.52
C ALA A 147 -11.76 -3.57 6.75
N LYS A 148 -12.52 -2.54 7.15
CA LYS A 148 -13.47 -2.58 8.26
C LYS A 148 -14.85 -3.11 7.86
N ASP A 149 -15.17 -3.15 6.58
CA ASP A 149 -16.44 -3.64 6.07
C ASP A 149 -16.44 -5.17 5.90
N ALA A 150 -17.55 -5.82 6.24
CA ALA A 150 -17.63 -7.28 6.25
C ALA A 150 -17.52 -7.92 4.86
N VAL A 151 -17.96 -7.21 3.80
CA VAL A 151 -17.96 -7.67 2.41
C VAL A 151 -16.72 -7.15 1.69
N LEU A 152 -16.38 -5.86 1.86
CA LEU A 152 -15.35 -5.21 1.05
C LEU A 152 -13.92 -5.53 1.50
N LYS A 153 -13.72 -6.04 2.71
CA LYS A 153 -12.40 -6.49 3.19
C LYS A 153 -11.78 -7.59 2.32
N ALA A 154 -12.58 -8.25 1.49
CA ALA A 154 -12.10 -9.25 0.54
C ALA A 154 -11.29 -8.67 -0.64
N TYR A 155 -11.27 -7.34 -0.80
CA TYR A 155 -10.65 -6.62 -1.92
C TYR A 155 -9.42 -5.78 -1.53
N VAL A 156 -8.94 -5.90 -0.28
CA VAL A 156 -7.82 -5.11 0.27
C VAL A 156 -6.81 -5.98 1.00
#